data_AF-A0A4R1XG11-F1
#
_entry.id   AF-A0A4R1XG11-F1
#
_cell.length_a   1.000
_cell.length_b   1.000
_cell.length_c   1.000
_cell.angle_alpha   90.00
_cell.angle_beta   90.00
_cell.angle_gamma   90.00
#
_symmetry.space_group_name_H-M   'P 1'
#
loop_
_entity.id
_entity.type
_entity.pdbx_description
1 polymer ?
#
loop_
_entity_poly.entity_id
_entity_poly.type
_entity_poly.pdbx_seq_one_letter_code
_entity_poly.pdbx_strand_id
1 'polypeptide(L)' 'MMIAANAKLGRMEEARQHLAGLLAFSPGVTVARLRAGQPAKIPERMEPILDGLPLAGMPEE' A
#
# COMPACT_ATOMS: atom_id res chain seq x y z
N MET A 1 -5.88 -2.00 4.91
CA MET A 1 -5.32 -0.83 4.20
C MET A 1 -6.13 -0.63 2.92
N MET A 2 -6.73 0.55 2.70
CA MET A 2 -7.75 0.72 1.65
C MET A 2 -7.19 0.69 0.23
N ILE A 3 -5.95 1.17 0.04
CA ILE A 3 -5.24 1.12 -1.24
C ILE A 3 -5.15 -0.33 -1.75
N ALA A 4 -4.51 -1.21 -0.97
CA ALA A 4 -4.34 -2.61 -1.32
C ALA A 4 -5.66 -3.38 -1.48
N ALA A 5 -6.65 -3.11 -0.62
CA ALA A 5 -7.95 -3.78 -0.69
C ALA A 5 -8.70 -3.44 -1.98
N ASN A 6 -8.75 -2.17 -2.36
CA ASN A 6 -9.39 -1.73 -3.60
C ASN A 6 -8.64 -2.25 -4.83
N ALA A 7 -7.31 -2.22 -4.82
CA ALA A 7 -6.51 -2.75 -5.92
C ALA A 7 -6.77 -4.25 -6.16
N LYS A 8 -6.81 -5.06 -5.09
CA LYS A 8 -7.11 -6.50 -5.19
C LYS A 8 -8.54 -6.82 -5.63
N LEU A 9 -9.49 -5.90 -5.41
CA LEU A 9 -10.87 -6.01 -5.89
C LEU A 9 -11.07 -5.46 -7.30
N GLY A 10 -10.01 -5.01 -7.98
CA GLY A 10 -10.08 -4.38 -9.31
C GLY A 10 -10.60 -2.94 -9.31
N ARG A 11 -10.80 -2.33 -8.13
CA ARG A 11 -11.27 -0.96 -7.93
C ARG A 11 -10.10 0.02 -7.98
N MET A 12 -9.48 0.10 -9.16
CA MET A 12 -8.19 0.79 -9.32
C MET A 12 -8.30 2.31 -9.16
N GLU A 13 -9.46 2.90 -9.49
CA GLU A 13 -9.64 4.34 -9.36
C GLU A 13 -9.67 4.77 -7.89
N GLU A 14 -10.44 4.06 -7.07
CA GLU A 14 -10.48 4.27 -5.62
C GLU A 14 -9.13 3.95 -4.97
N ALA A 15 -8.43 2.91 -5.43
CA ALA A 15 -7.09 2.59 -4.96
C ALA A 15 -6.10 3.74 -5.20
N ARG A 16 -6.10 4.30 -6.42
CA ARG A 16 -5.26 5.45 -6.81
C ARG A 16 -5.65 6.72 -6.06
N GLN A 17 -6.94 6.98 -5.86
CA GLN A 17 -7.40 8.13 -5.09
C GLN A 17 -6.90 8.08 -3.65
N HIS A 18 -6.98 6.91 -3.00
CA HIS A 18 -6.42 6.73 -1.65
C HIS A 18 -4.90 6.85 -1.62
N LEU A 19 -4.20 6.33 -2.64
CA LEU A 19 -2.75 6.47 -2.74
C LEU A 19 -2.34 7.94 -2.91
N ALA A 20 -3.02 8.69 -3.78
CA ALA A 20 -2.75 10.11 -3.99
C ALA A 20 -2.92 10.91 -2.70
N GLY A 21 -3.98 10.64 -1.93
CA GLY A 21 -4.18 11.28 -0.62
C GLY A 21 -3.07 10.94 0.38
N LEU A 22 -2.60 9.69 0.40
CA LEU A 22 -1.49 9.28 1.25
C LEU A 22 -0.17 9.97 0.85
N LEU A 23 0.14 10.01 -0.45
CA LEU A 23 1.37 10.63 -0.96
C LEU A 23 1.37 12.15 -0.75
N ALA A 24 0.20 12.81 -0.81
CA ALA A 24 0.09 14.22 -0.49
C ALA A 24 0.48 14.53 0.97
N PHE A 25 0.19 13.62 1.90
CA PHE A 25 0.54 13.78 3.32
C PHE A 25 1.95 13.26 3.65
N SER A 26 2.37 12.17 3.01
CA SER A 26 3.65 11.50 3.28
C SER A 26 4.31 11.07 1.97
N PRO A 27 4.98 11.99 1.25
CA PRO A 27 5.50 11.74 -0.10
C PRO A 27 6.56 10.64 -0.18
N GLY A 28 7.32 10.41 0.90
CA GLY A 28 8.38 9.41 0.99
C GLY A 28 7.94 8.06 1.55
N VAL A 29 6.63 7.75 1.51
CA VAL A 29 6.12 6.43 1.91
C VAL A 29 6.21 5.47 0.73
N THR A 30 6.89 4.34 0.98
CA THR A 30 7.12 3.29 -0.02
C THR A 30 6.76 1.94 0.57
N VAL A 31 6.61 0.92 -0.28
CA VAL A 31 6.31 -0.44 0.16
C VAL A 31 7.42 -0.93 1.10
N ALA A 32 8.69 -0.69 0.77
CA ALA A 32 9.82 -1.01 1.64
C ALA A 32 9.74 -0.30 2.99
N ARG A 33 9.39 0.99 3.03
CA ARG A 33 9.25 1.74 4.28
C ARG A 33 8.10 1.25 5.13
N LEU A 34 6.97 0.89 4.51
CA LEU A 34 5.82 0.30 5.21
C LEU A 34 6.18 -1.07 5.79
N ARG A 35 6.90 -1.90 5.02
CA ARG A 35 7.40 -3.22 5.44
C ARG A 35 8.36 -3.09 6.62
N ALA A 36 9.33 -2.17 6.57
CA ALA A 36 10.27 -1.91 7.65
C ALA A 36 9.60 -1.34 8.92
N GLY A 37 8.54 -0.55 8.76
CA GLY A 37 7.77 0.04 9.85
C GLY A 37 6.81 -0.92 10.57
N GLN A 38 6.71 -2.19 10.17
CA GLN A 38 5.83 -3.18 10.78
C GLN A 38 6.56 -4.32 11.53
N PRO A 39 7.40 -4.02 12.54
CA PRO A 39 8.12 -5.03 13.31
C PRO A 39 7.22 -5.92 14.21
N ALA A 40 5.89 -5.81 14.16
CA ALA A 40 4.97 -6.48 15.10
C ALA A 40 3.80 -7.25 14.45
N LYS A 41 3.69 -7.33 13.12
CA LYS A 41 2.57 -8.01 12.47
C LYS A 41 3.04 -9.30 11.81
N ILE A 42 2.33 -10.39 12.08
CA ILE A 42 2.52 -11.72 11.48
C ILE A 42 2.77 -11.52 9.97
N PRO A 43 4.01 -11.76 9.48
CA PRO A 43 4.40 -11.43 8.10
C PRO A 43 3.45 -12.04 7.07
N GLU A 44 3.01 -13.27 7.33
CA GLU A 44 2.05 -14.01 6.51
C GLU A 44 0.71 -13.28 6.30
N ARG A 45 0.30 -12.42 7.24
CA ARG A 45 -0.93 -11.62 7.13
C ARG A 45 -0.71 -10.29 6.43
N MET A 46 0.52 -9.77 6.47
CA MET A 46 0.85 -8.46 5.92
C MET A 46 1.31 -8.53 4.48
N GLU A 47 2.04 -9.58 4.07
CA GLU A 47 2.54 -9.71 2.71
C GLU A 47 1.41 -9.64 1.67
N PRO A 48 0.26 -10.32 1.85
CA PRO A 48 -0.86 -10.18 0.94
C PRO A 48 -1.44 -8.75 0.90
N ILE A 49 -1.25 -7.93 1.94
CA ILE A 49 -1.67 -6.52 1.90
C ILE A 49 -0.63 -5.69 1.17
N LEU A 50 0.66 -5.94 1.42
CA LEU A 50 1.76 -5.21 0.78
C LEU A 50 1.79 -5.48 -0.73
N ASP A 51 1.53 -6.70 -1.19
CA ASP A 51 1.43 -7.05 -2.62
C ASP A 51 0.33 -6.28 -3.36
N GLY A 52 -0.67 -5.77 -2.65
CA GLY A 52 -1.73 -4.96 -3.25
C GLY A 52 -1.34 -3.50 -3.49
N LEU A 53 -0.25 -3.02 -2.87
CA LEU A 53 0.17 -1.62 -2.97
C LEU A 53 0.81 -1.26 -4.31
N PRO A 54 1.71 -2.09 -4.89
CA PRO A 54 2.32 -1.82 -6.19
C PRO A 54 1.27 -1.79 -7.31
N LEU A 55 0.21 -2.61 -7.19
CA LEU A 55 -0.92 -2.60 -8.13
C LEU A 55 -1.57 -1.21 -8.22
N ALA A 56 -1.67 -0.48 -7.10
CA ALA A 56 -2.21 0.87 -7.07
C ALA A 56 -1.21 1.94 -7.54
N GLY A 57 0.03 1.58 -7.86
CA GLY A 57 1.10 2.49 -8.25
C GLY A 57 1.94 3.02 -7.09
N MET A 58 1.90 2.38 -5.91
CA MET A 58 2.78 2.77 -4.81
C MET A 58 4.25 2.46 -5.16
N PRO A 59 5.19 3.39 -4.91
CA PRO A 59 6.61 3.13 -5.12
C PRO A 59 7.14 2.02 -4.19
N GLU A 60 8.01 1.16 -4.73
CA GLU A 60 8.64 0.07 -3.98
C GLU A 60 9.73 0.58 -3.02
N GLU A 61 10.54 1.56 -3.46
CA GLU A 61 11.74 2.08 -2.76
C GLU A 61 11.59 3.53 -2.27
#